data_AF-A0AAX2H7L2-F1
#
_entry.id   AF-A0AAX2H7L2-F1
#
_cell.length_a   1.000
_cell.length_b   1.000
_cell.length_c   1.000
_cell.angle_alpha   90.00
_cell.angle_beta   90.00
_cell.angle_gamma   90.00
#
_symmetry.space_group_name_H-M   'P 1'
#
loop_
_entity.id
_entity.type
_entity.pdbx_description
1 polymer ?
#
loop_
_entity_poly.entity_id
_entity_poly.type
_entity_poly.pdbx_seq_one_letter_code
_entity_poly.pdbx_strand_id
1 'polypeptide(L)'
;MTDNTDLKRLAQRVIDIEALDGGEPIGEAWGEFEAAATPAAVLALIAENEALKGPHDWLAEDLIKELVDNAQAIQENADDGEDDPFVIVLLASASRIRRQEANIDKLRAENERLAKTADCWDRLNVQNKALSDSFRAERDQAEQDYKDVVGTIELRDIEISKLRAEVAGLRTGYEAYEQVNAELKAENERLERNRDMWKGQVERQTEELRLAHEADKLLKSECEGLRESLTHAADEVESWGAYASDYFQQKHDLAGTVLKVRQAAVSKESGQ
;
A
#
# COMPACT_ATOMS: atom_id res chain seq x y z
N MET A 1 25.73 72.49 26.64
CA MET A 1 25.57 71.12 27.17
C MET A 1 24.09 70.92 27.42
N THR A 2 23.46 70.08 26.61
CA THR A 2 22.07 69.69 26.81
C THR A 2 22.05 68.69 27.96
N ASP A 3 21.21 68.91 28.97
CA ASP A 3 21.12 68.00 30.12
C ASP A 3 20.38 66.72 29.68
N ASN A 4 21.15 65.66 29.43
CA ASN A 4 20.65 64.35 28.99
C ASN A 4 20.43 63.38 30.16
N THR A 5 20.40 63.89 31.39
CA THR A 5 20.26 63.07 32.61
C THR A 5 18.95 62.28 32.63
N ASP A 6 17.85 62.87 32.16
CA ASP A 6 16.55 62.20 32.08
C ASP A 6 16.51 61.11 31.01
N LEU A 7 17.09 61.35 29.83
CA LEU A 7 17.18 60.33 28.78
C LEU A 7 18.02 59.13 29.23
N LYS A 8 19.12 59.38 29.95
CA LYS A 8 19.95 58.33 30.56
C LYS A 8 19.18 57.54 31.62
N ARG A 9 18.42 58.22 32.49
CA ARG A 9 17.59 57.59 33.52
C ARG A 9 16.53 56.68 32.92
N LEU A 10 15.84 57.15 31.86
CA LEU A 10 14.82 56.37 31.15
C LEU A 10 15.43 55.16 30.42
N ALA A 11 16.56 55.33 29.74
CA ALA A 11 17.28 54.22 29.10
C ALA A 11 17.71 53.14 30.10
N GLN A 12 18.22 53.56 31.27
CA GLN A 12 18.62 52.63 32.33
C GLN A 12 17.42 51.88 32.92
N ARG A 13 16.27 52.56 33.11
CA ARG A 13 15.01 51.93 33.56
C ARG A 13 14.56 50.83 32.59
N VAL A 14 14.63 51.06 31.28
CA VAL A 14 14.27 50.04 30.26
C VAL A 14 15.20 48.83 30.36
N ILE A 15 16.52 49.04 30.45
CA ILE A 15 17.52 47.97 30.59
C ILE A 15 17.28 47.14 31.86
N ASP A 16 16.99 47.79 32.99
CA ASP A 16 16.79 47.12 34.27
C ASP A 16 15.51 46.26 34.26
N ILE A 17 14.45 46.71 33.58
CA ILE A 17 13.20 45.95 33.39
C ILE A 17 13.43 44.76 32.44
N GLU A 18 14.20 44.93 31.37
CA GLU A 18 14.55 43.84 30.44
C GLU A 18 15.41 42.74 31.08
N ALA A 19 16.25 43.10 32.06
CA ALA A 19 17.11 42.17 32.77
C ALA A 19 16.41 41.40 33.90
N LEU A 20 15.24 41.85 34.36
CA LEU A 20 14.48 41.23 35.45
C LEU A 20 13.31 40.42 34.90
N ASP A 21 13.41 39.09 35.01
CA ASP A 21 12.36 38.15 34.62
C ASP A 21 11.17 38.27 35.60
N GLY A 22 10.15 39.08 35.26
CA GLY A 22 8.87 39.18 35.98
C GLY A 22 8.51 40.53 36.64
N GLY A 23 8.94 41.66 36.09
CA GLY A 23 8.62 43.02 36.57
C GLY A 23 7.53 43.81 35.81
N GLU A 24 7.52 45.13 36.04
CA GLU A 24 6.64 46.18 35.47
C GLU A 24 6.41 46.03 33.95
N PRO A 25 5.23 46.39 33.40
CA PRO A 25 4.97 46.29 31.96
C PRO A 25 5.97 47.14 31.17
N ILE A 26 6.85 46.46 30.43
CA ILE A 26 7.93 47.09 29.65
C ILE A 26 7.42 48.16 28.67
N GLY A 27 6.16 48.04 28.22
CA GLY A 27 5.55 48.96 27.26
C GLY A 27 5.45 50.41 27.74
N GLU A 28 5.19 50.66 29.03
CA GLU A 28 5.14 52.04 29.55
C GLU A 28 6.54 52.67 29.61
N ALA A 29 7.53 51.91 30.09
CA ALA A 29 8.92 52.37 30.14
C ALA A 29 9.50 52.63 28.73
N TRP A 30 9.17 51.76 27.76
CA TRP A 30 9.53 51.99 26.35
C TRP A 30 8.85 53.23 25.77
N GLY A 31 7.57 53.46 26.07
CA GLY A 31 6.84 54.64 25.60
C GLY A 31 7.42 55.95 26.14
N GLU A 32 7.80 56.00 27.43
CA GLU A 32 8.46 57.15 28.03
C GLU A 32 9.85 57.40 27.42
N PHE A 33 10.64 56.35 27.20
CA PHE A 33 11.94 56.45 26.55
C PHE A 33 11.82 56.92 25.09
N GLU A 34 10.90 56.35 24.31
CA GLU A 34 10.66 56.73 22.90
C GLU A 34 10.24 58.19 22.77
N ALA A 35 9.39 58.68 23.68
CA ALA A 35 8.99 60.08 23.72
C ALA A 35 10.16 61.04 24.01
N ALA A 36 11.14 60.61 24.82
CA ALA A 36 12.33 61.40 25.13
C ALA A 36 13.45 61.25 24.08
N ALA A 37 13.59 60.06 23.48
CA ALA A 37 14.60 59.69 22.49
C ALA A 37 14.24 60.18 21.08
N THR A 38 13.79 61.43 20.98
CA THR A 38 13.43 62.03 19.69
C THR A 38 14.63 62.02 18.72
N PRO A 39 14.40 61.96 17.40
CA PRO A 39 15.49 62.02 16.41
C PRO A 39 16.43 63.23 16.59
N ALA A 40 15.88 64.37 17.04
CA ALA A 40 16.67 65.56 17.33
C ALA A 40 17.61 65.37 18.54
N ALA A 41 17.15 64.72 19.61
CA ALA A 41 17.96 64.42 20.79
C ALA A 41 19.09 63.43 20.46
N VAL A 42 18.79 62.39 19.66
CA VAL A 42 19.79 61.40 19.21
C VAL A 42 20.85 62.05 18.32
N LEU A 43 20.44 62.89 17.35
CA LEU A 43 21.40 63.62 16.50
C LEU A 43 22.26 64.60 17.29
N ALA A 44 21.71 65.26 18.32
CA ALA A 44 22.48 66.14 19.20
C ALA A 44 23.56 65.38 19.99
N LEU A 45 23.22 64.20 20.52
CA LEU A 45 24.16 63.31 21.21
C LEU A 45 25.24 62.75 20.28
N ILE A 46 24.88 62.44 19.02
CA ILE A 46 25.85 62.01 18.00
C ILE A 46 26.81 63.15 17.68
N ALA A 47 26.31 64.35 17.42
CA ALA A 47 27.13 65.52 17.14
C ALA A 47 28.06 65.88 18.31
N GLU A 48 27.59 65.76 19.55
CA GLU A 48 28.42 65.97 20.74
C GLU A 48 29.53 64.92 20.87
N ASN A 49 29.23 63.64 20.60
CA ASN A 49 30.24 62.58 20.61
C ASN A 49 31.28 62.74 19.48
N GLU A 50 30.84 63.13 18.28
CA GLU A 50 31.74 63.41 17.16
C GLU A 50 32.62 64.63 17.45
N ALA A 51 32.06 65.68 18.07
CA ALA A 51 32.79 66.86 18.51
C ALA A 51 33.79 66.57 19.64
N LEU A 52 33.58 65.53 20.45
CA LEU A 52 34.54 65.10 21.49
C LEU A 52 35.65 64.20 20.93
N LYS A 53 35.36 63.38 19.91
CA LYS A 53 36.35 62.50 19.25
C LYS A 53 37.29 63.27 18.32
N GLY A 54 36.77 64.24 17.58
CA GLY A 54 37.54 65.00 16.59
C GLY A 54 38.78 65.69 17.18
N PRO A 55 38.68 66.51 18.26
CA PRO A 55 39.79 67.27 18.84
C PRO A 55 40.92 66.43 19.41
N HIS A 56 40.58 65.35 20.11
CA HIS A 56 41.54 64.65 20.97
C HIS A 56 42.64 63.89 20.22
N ASP A 57 42.34 63.33 19.04
CA ASP A 57 43.32 62.54 18.29
C ASP A 57 44.34 63.41 17.54
N TRP A 58 43.95 64.55 16.96
CA TRP A 58 44.90 65.46 16.31
C TRP A 58 45.67 66.35 17.31
N LEU A 59 45.04 66.74 18.43
CA LEU A 59 45.72 67.52 19.47
C LEU A 59 46.83 66.72 20.14
N ALA A 60 46.68 65.40 20.30
CA ALA A 60 47.71 64.57 20.92
C ALA A 60 48.97 64.50 20.04
N GLU A 61 48.82 64.20 18.75
CA GLU A 61 49.96 64.11 17.81
C GLU A 61 50.67 65.45 17.62
N ASP A 62 49.92 66.55 17.45
CA ASP A 62 50.48 67.88 17.21
C ASP A 62 51.16 68.44 18.47
N LEU A 63 50.57 68.22 19.66
CA LEU A 63 51.17 68.63 20.93
C LEU A 63 52.44 67.84 21.27
N ILE A 64 52.50 66.55 20.96
CA ILE A 64 53.72 65.74 21.16
C ILE A 64 54.82 66.19 20.20
N LYS A 65 54.48 66.53 18.96
CA LYS A 65 55.41 67.06 17.98
C LYS A 65 55.93 68.44 18.40
N GLU A 66 55.04 69.34 18.78
CA GLU A 66 55.37 70.68 19.26
C GLU A 66 56.20 70.63 20.55
N LEU A 67 55.90 69.73 21.49
CA LEU A 67 56.70 69.52 22.71
C LEU A 67 58.12 69.02 22.39
N VAL A 68 58.28 68.15 21.40
CA VAL A 68 59.59 67.64 20.97
C VAL A 68 60.39 68.73 20.25
N ASP A 69 59.76 69.48 19.35
CA ASP A 69 60.38 70.57 18.59
C ASP A 69 60.81 71.70 19.54
N ASN A 70 59.98 72.04 20.55
CA ASN A 70 60.31 73.01 21.58
C ASN A 70 61.43 72.53 22.52
N ALA A 71 61.45 71.24 22.90
CA ALA A 71 62.56 70.68 23.68
C ALA A 71 63.88 70.73 22.91
N GLN A 72 63.87 70.37 21.63
CA GLN A 72 65.07 70.42 20.78
C GLN A 72 65.55 71.86 20.58
N ALA A 73 64.64 72.82 20.37
CA ALA A 73 64.99 74.23 20.29
C ALA A 73 65.60 74.78 21.60
N ILE A 74 65.15 74.30 22.77
CA ILE A 74 65.75 74.67 24.06
C ILE A 74 67.16 74.08 24.20
N GLN A 75 67.36 72.83 23.76
CA GLN A 75 68.68 72.17 23.73
C GLN A 75 69.68 72.91 22.84
N GLU A 76 69.26 73.33 21.65
CA GLU A 76 70.11 74.01 20.66
C GLU A 76 70.52 75.44 21.08
N ASN A 77 69.76 76.06 21.98
CA ASN A 77 70.03 77.41 22.52
C ASN A 77 70.77 77.40 23.87
N ALA A 78 71.06 76.23 24.44
CA ALA A 78 71.88 76.12 25.65
C ALA A 78 73.37 76.21 25.28
N ASP A 79 74.05 77.26 25.75
CA ASP A 79 75.42 77.66 25.35
C ASP A 79 76.53 76.82 26.02
N ASP A 80 76.15 75.80 26.80
CA ASP A 80 77.00 75.14 27.79
C ASP A 80 77.56 73.79 27.29
N GLY A 81 77.08 73.29 26.15
CA GLY A 81 77.50 72.01 25.56
C GLY A 81 77.17 70.76 26.39
N GLU A 82 76.45 70.92 27.50
CA GLU A 82 75.99 69.85 28.39
C GLU A 82 74.46 69.71 28.26
N ASP A 83 73.99 68.51 27.96
CA ASP A 83 72.57 68.26 27.66
C ASP A 83 71.67 68.56 28.89
N ASP A 84 70.63 69.38 28.72
CA ASP A 84 69.69 69.71 29.82
C ASP A 84 68.92 68.43 30.28
N PRO A 85 69.02 68.04 31.57
CA PRO A 85 68.32 66.88 32.10
C PRO A 85 66.79 66.89 31.91
N PHE A 86 66.17 68.08 31.92
CA PHE A 86 64.73 68.23 31.70
C PHE A 86 64.35 67.92 30.25
N VAL A 87 65.17 68.36 29.29
CA VAL A 87 64.97 68.09 27.87
C VAL A 87 65.17 66.60 27.56
N ILE A 88 66.17 65.95 28.15
CA ILE A 88 66.39 64.50 28.03
C ILE A 88 65.14 63.72 28.47
N VAL A 89 64.56 64.07 29.62
CA VAL A 89 63.37 63.39 30.16
C VAL A 89 62.15 63.65 29.27
N LEU A 90 61.99 64.86 28.73
CA LEU A 90 60.88 65.20 27.83
C LEU A 90 60.98 64.39 26.51
N LEU A 91 62.16 64.34 25.90
CA LEU A 91 62.40 63.56 24.67
C LEU A 91 62.23 62.06 24.89
N ALA A 92 62.68 61.53 26.04
CA ALA A 92 62.48 60.14 26.42
C ALA A 92 60.98 59.82 26.62
N SER A 93 60.23 60.75 27.22
CA SER A 93 58.79 60.63 27.43
C SER A 93 58.03 60.68 26.10
N ALA A 94 58.33 61.61 25.21
CA ALA A 94 57.77 61.67 23.88
C ALA A 94 58.09 60.41 23.05
N SER A 95 59.33 59.91 23.13
CA SER A 95 59.73 58.64 22.50
C SER A 95 59.01 57.42 23.08
N ARG A 96 58.63 57.46 24.36
CA ARG A 96 57.80 56.43 25.00
C ARG A 96 56.36 56.50 24.51
N ILE A 97 55.81 57.71 24.39
CA ILE A 97 54.45 57.92 23.89
C ILE A 97 54.33 57.46 22.44
N ARG A 98 55.26 57.83 21.54
CA ARG A 98 55.28 57.34 20.14
C ARG A 98 55.31 55.82 20.04
N ARG A 99 56.07 55.14 20.91
CA ARG A 99 56.10 53.67 20.97
C ARG A 99 54.78 53.09 21.48
N GLN A 100 54.12 53.76 22.42
CA GLN A 100 52.80 53.37 22.92
C GLN A 100 51.73 53.56 21.84
N GLU A 101 51.74 54.67 21.10
CA GLU A 101 50.86 54.91 19.94
C GLU A 101 51.02 53.82 18.88
N ALA A 102 52.25 53.53 18.46
CA ALA A 102 52.51 52.46 17.50
C ALA A 102 52.08 51.07 18.02
N ASN A 103 52.06 50.86 19.34
CA ASN A 103 51.54 49.62 19.93
C ASN A 103 50.01 49.60 19.97
N ILE A 104 49.37 50.73 20.25
CA ILE A 104 47.91 50.89 20.21
C ILE A 104 47.40 50.62 18.79
N ASP A 105 48.07 51.14 17.76
CA ASP A 105 47.67 50.90 16.37
C ASP A 105 47.78 49.42 15.97
N LYS A 106 48.82 48.73 16.43
CA LYS A 106 48.95 47.28 16.24
C LYS A 106 47.79 46.52 16.91
N LEU A 107 47.47 46.87 18.15
CA LEU A 107 46.36 46.26 18.89
C LEU A 107 45.01 46.56 18.22
N ARG A 108 44.80 47.77 17.69
CA ARG A 108 43.61 48.13 16.90
C ARG A 108 43.50 47.26 15.64
N ALA A 109 44.60 47.10 14.89
CA ALA A 109 44.63 46.25 13.70
C ALA A 109 44.39 44.76 14.03
N GLU A 110 44.92 44.27 15.15
CA GLU A 110 44.68 42.92 15.63
C GLU A 110 43.22 42.71 16.04
N ASN A 111 42.63 43.66 16.78
CA ASN A 111 41.21 43.63 17.15
C ASN A 111 40.31 43.62 15.91
N GLU A 112 40.64 44.38 14.87
CA GLU A 112 39.88 44.34 13.61
C GLU A 112 39.99 42.98 12.91
N ARG A 113 41.17 42.34 12.94
CA ARG A 113 41.32 40.97 12.42
C ARG A 113 40.51 39.96 13.24
N LEU A 114 40.55 40.06 14.57
CA LEU A 114 39.80 39.18 15.46
C LEU A 114 38.29 39.32 15.26
N ALA A 115 37.78 40.54 15.09
CA ALA A 115 36.39 40.79 14.75
C ALA A 115 35.99 40.09 13.44
N LYS A 116 36.81 40.22 12.38
CA LYS A 116 36.55 39.51 11.10
C LYS A 116 36.56 37.98 11.26
N THR A 117 37.41 37.44 12.13
CA THR A 117 37.40 36.00 12.41
C THR A 117 36.20 35.55 13.22
N ALA A 118 35.71 36.36 14.16
CA ALA A 118 34.47 36.11 14.90
C ALA A 118 33.27 36.07 13.96
N ASP A 119 33.15 37.05 13.05
CA ASP A 119 32.09 37.07 12.02
C ASP A 119 32.12 35.84 11.09
N CYS A 120 33.31 35.28 10.86
CA CYS A 120 33.46 34.05 10.09
C CYS A 120 32.95 32.83 10.88
N TRP A 121 33.28 32.77 12.17
CA TRP A 121 32.81 31.73 13.08
C TRP A 121 31.29 31.75 13.23
N ASP A 122 30.67 32.92 13.36
CA ASP A 122 29.22 33.03 13.47
C ASP A 122 28.53 32.54 12.20
N ARG A 123 29.05 32.89 11.02
CA ARG A 123 28.56 32.36 9.75
C ARG A 123 28.67 30.84 9.67
N LEU A 124 29.79 30.26 10.11
CA LEU A 124 29.98 28.82 10.14
C LEU A 124 29.00 28.14 11.11
N ASN A 125 28.77 28.74 12.28
CA ASN A 125 27.80 28.22 13.25
C ASN A 125 26.38 28.19 12.69
N VAL A 126 25.96 29.26 11.99
CA VAL A 126 24.66 29.30 11.30
C VAL A 126 24.56 28.21 10.24
N GLN A 127 25.61 28.02 9.42
CA GLN A 127 25.64 26.97 8.40
C GLN A 127 25.59 25.56 9.01
N ASN A 128 26.36 25.30 10.07
CA ASN A 128 26.35 24.01 10.77
C ASN A 128 24.99 23.71 11.38
N LYS A 129 24.31 24.72 11.92
CA LYS A 129 22.94 24.58 12.42
C LYS A 129 21.98 24.23 11.28
N ALA A 130 22.01 24.97 10.18
CA ALA A 130 21.16 24.70 9.02
C ALA A 130 21.38 23.29 8.45
N LEU A 131 22.63 22.84 8.37
CA LEU A 131 22.99 21.50 7.93
C LEU A 131 22.46 20.42 8.89
N SER A 132 22.59 20.65 10.20
CA SER A 132 22.07 19.73 11.22
C SER A 132 20.55 19.61 11.19
N ASP A 133 19.85 20.73 10.97
CA ASP A 133 18.40 20.76 10.82
C ASP A 133 17.96 20.05 9.54
N SER A 134 18.71 20.21 8.43
CA SER A 134 18.48 19.47 7.18
C SER A 134 18.60 17.97 7.36
N PHE A 135 19.67 17.49 8.01
CA PHE A 135 19.83 16.05 8.29
C PHE A 135 18.74 15.50 9.20
N ARG A 136 18.27 16.29 10.17
CA ARG A 136 17.15 15.90 11.01
C ARG A 136 15.87 15.74 10.19
N ALA A 137 15.57 16.69 9.32
CA ALA A 137 14.41 16.63 8.44
C ALA A 137 14.47 15.42 7.49
N GLU A 138 15.63 15.13 6.90
CA GLU A 138 15.82 13.96 6.04
C GLU A 138 15.60 12.64 6.80
N ARG A 139 16.13 12.53 8.02
CA ARG A 139 15.92 11.35 8.87
C ARG A 139 14.44 11.17 9.20
N ASP A 140 13.77 12.24 9.60
CA ASP A 140 12.36 12.18 9.99
C ASP A 140 11.48 11.84 8.77
N GLN A 141 11.81 12.33 7.58
CA GLN A 141 11.17 11.93 6.32
C GLN A 141 11.40 10.45 6.02
N ALA A 142 12.64 9.95 6.13
CA ALA A 142 12.95 8.54 5.89
C ALA A 142 12.23 7.61 6.87
N GLU A 143 12.06 8.04 8.13
CA GLU A 143 11.28 7.29 9.12
C GLU A 143 9.80 7.23 8.74
N GLN A 144 9.23 8.32 8.23
CA GLN A 144 7.86 8.35 7.75
C GLN A 144 7.66 7.45 6.53
N ASP A 145 8.54 7.55 5.54
CA ASP A 145 8.50 6.69 4.34
C ASP A 145 8.60 5.21 4.71
N TYR A 146 9.45 4.86 5.68
CA TYR A 146 9.55 3.50 6.20
C TYR A 146 8.23 3.02 6.83
N LYS A 147 7.60 3.84 7.67
CA LYS A 147 6.30 3.52 8.28
C LYS A 147 5.22 3.31 7.22
N ASP A 148 5.19 4.15 6.20
CA ASP A 148 4.22 4.05 5.11
C ASP A 148 4.44 2.75 4.32
N VAL A 149 5.69 2.41 3.98
CA VAL A 149 6.02 1.16 3.30
C VAL A 149 5.61 -0.05 4.15
N VAL A 150 5.95 -0.06 5.44
CA VAL A 150 5.55 -1.14 6.37
C VAL A 150 4.02 -1.29 6.39
N GLY A 151 3.27 -0.20 6.51
CA GLY A 151 1.81 -0.23 6.46
C GLY A 151 1.26 -0.82 5.16
N THR A 152 1.87 -0.51 4.00
CA THR A 152 1.46 -1.13 2.73
C THR A 152 1.78 -2.63 2.66
N ILE A 153 2.88 -3.08 3.27
CA ILE A 153 3.25 -4.50 3.33
C ILE A 153 2.23 -5.26 4.19
N GLU A 154 1.88 -4.75 5.36
CA GLU A 154 0.88 -5.37 6.25
C GLU A 154 -0.49 -5.52 5.56
N LEU A 155 -0.94 -4.51 4.82
CA LEU A 155 -2.18 -4.59 4.04
C LEU A 155 -2.12 -5.67 2.95
N ARG A 156 -0.97 -5.82 2.28
CA ARG A 156 -0.77 -6.86 1.26
C ARG A 156 -0.76 -8.26 1.88
N ASP A 157 -0.18 -8.43 3.06
CA ASP A 157 -0.15 -9.72 3.76
C ASP A 157 -1.56 -10.17 4.18
N ILE A 158 -2.40 -9.22 4.58
CA ILE A 158 -3.84 -9.49 4.84
C ILE A 158 -4.53 -9.97 3.56
N GLU A 159 -4.29 -9.31 2.43
CA GLU A 159 -4.91 -9.67 1.15
C GLU A 159 -4.41 -11.03 0.63
N ILE A 160 -3.11 -11.30 0.72
CA ILE A 160 -2.52 -12.60 0.36
C ILE A 160 -3.15 -13.72 1.19
N SER A 161 -3.33 -13.50 2.49
CA SER A 161 -3.99 -14.44 3.40
C SER A 161 -5.43 -14.75 2.96
N LYS A 162 -6.21 -13.74 2.56
CA LYS A 162 -7.57 -13.94 2.02
C LYS A 162 -7.58 -14.72 0.72
N LEU A 163 -6.74 -14.35 -0.24
CA LEU A 163 -6.65 -15.02 -1.53
C LEU A 163 -6.22 -16.49 -1.37
N ARG A 164 -5.30 -16.78 -0.44
CA ARG A 164 -4.92 -18.16 -0.11
C ARG A 164 -6.10 -18.98 0.44
N ALA A 165 -6.92 -18.38 1.30
CA ALA A 165 -8.12 -19.03 1.82
C ALA A 165 -9.16 -19.27 0.72
N GLU A 166 -9.38 -18.30 -0.17
CA GLU A 166 -10.27 -18.44 -1.32
C GLU A 166 -9.81 -19.56 -2.28
N VAL A 167 -8.52 -19.57 -2.63
CA VAL A 167 -7.92 -20.62 -3.48
C VAL A 167 -8.07 -22.00 -2.85
N ALA A 168 -7.87 -22.13 -1.53
CA ALA A 168 -8.09 -23.38 -0.82
C ALA A 168 -9.56 -23.83 -0.92
N GLY A 169 -10.51 -22.91 -0.70
CA GLY A 169 -11.93 -23.18 -0.86
C GLY A 169 -12.30 -23.64 -2.27
N LEU A 170 -11.86 -22.91 -3.30
CA LEU A 170 -12.10 -23.24 -4.70
C LEU A 170 -11.54 -24.62 -5.07
N ARG A 171 -10.33 -24.94 -4.59
CA ARG A 171 -9.71 -26.23 -4.84
C ARG A 171 -10.54 -27.38 -4.25
N THR A 172 -10.99 -27.25 -3.00
CA THR A 172 -11.85 -28.27 -2.38
C THR A 172 -13.19 -28.40 -3.11
N GLY A 173 -13.77 -27.28 -3.56
CA GLY A 173 -14.99 -27.30 -4.36
C GLY A 173 -14.81 -27.99 -5.71
N TYR A 174 -13.66 -27.78 -6.37
CA TYR A 174 -13.33 -28.42 -7.64
C TYR A 174 -13.07 -29.93 -7.47
N GLU A 175 -12.36 -30.34 -6.42
CA GLU A 175 -12.15 -31.76 -6.09
C GLU A 175 -13.49 -32.49 -5.83
N ALA A 176 -14.42 -31.86 -5.11
CA ALA A 176 -15.76 -32.40 -4.91
C ALA A 176 -16.57 -32.51 -6.21
N TYR A 177 -16.47 -31.51 -7.09
CA TYR A 177 -17.10 -31.55 -8.41
C TYR A 177 -16.55 -32.69 -9.28
N GLU A 178 -15.23 -32.89 -9.30
CA GLU A 178 -14.60 -33.98 -10.05
C GLU A 178 -15.06 -35.35 -9.54
N GLN A 179 -15.18 -35.52 -8.22
CA GLN A 179 -15.69 -36.75 -7.64
C GLN A 179 -17.12 -37.05 -8.09
N VAL A 180 -18.03 -36.06 -7.99
CA VAL A 180 -19.42 -36.22 -8.44
C VAL A 180 -19.50 -36.54 -9.93
N ASN A 181 -18.66 -35.89 -10.74
CA ASN A 181 -18.63 -36.15 -12.18
C ASN A 181 -18.15 -37.58 -12.49
N ALA A 182 -17.17 -38.09 -11.74
CA ALA A 182 -16.73 -39.48 -11.86
C ALA A 182 -17.84 -40.48 -11.48
N GLU A 183 -18.58 -40.20 -10.40
CA GLU A 183 -19.72 -41.02 -9.97
C GLU A 183 -20.85 -41.01 -11.00
N LEU A 184 -21.21 -39.84 -11.54
CA LEU A 184 -22.21 -39.72 -12.60
C LEU A 184 -21.81 -40.47 -13.87
N LYS A 185 -20.53 -40.42 -14.24
CA LYS A 185 -20.02 -41.18 -15.38
C LYS A 185 -20.15 -42.69 -15.15
N ALA A 186 -19.77 -43.18 -13.96
CA ALA A 186 -19.90 -44.59 -13.61
C ALA A 186 -21.37 -45.06 -13.61
N GLU A 187 -22.29 -44.21 -13.13
CA GLU A 187 -23.72 -44.49 -13.14
C GLU A 187 -24.28 -44.52 -14.57
N ASN A 188 -23.87 -43.60 -15.44
CA ASN A 188 -24.23 -43.64 -16.86
C ASN A 188 -23.77 -44.93 -17.53
N GLU A 189 -22.52 -45.35 -17.31
CA GLU A 189 -22.01 -46.63 -17.85
C GLU A 189 -22.78 -47.85 -17.31
N ARG A 190 -23.30 -47.79 -16.08
CA ARG A 190 -24.17 -48.83 -15.50
C ARG A 190 -25.55 -48.84 -16.17
N LEU A 191 -26.13 -47.67 -16.38
CA LEU A 191 -27.42 -47.50 -17.05
C LEU A 191 -27.38 -47.95 -18.51
N GLU A 192 -26.29 -47.67 -19.23
CA GLU A 192 -26.11 -48.15 -20.60
C GLU A 192 -26.05 -49.68 -20.68
N ARG A 193 -25.30 -50.34 -19.77
CA ARG A 193 -25.28 -51.80 -19.67
C ARG A 193 -26.67 -52.39 -19.38
N ASN A 194 -27.41 -51.77 -18.47
CA ASN A 194 -28.78 -52.19 -18.17
C ASN A 194 -29.69 -52.04 -19.39
N ARG A 195 -29.61 -50.90 -20.08
CA ARG A 195 -30.38 -50.65 -21.31
C ARG A 195 -30.11 -51.71 -22.36
N ASP A 196 -28.85 -52.05 -22.59
CA ASP A 196 -28.45 -53.02 -23.62
C ASP A 196 -28.90 -54.44 -23.25
N MET A 197 -28.85 -54.81 -21.97
CA MET A 197 -29.37 -56.07 -21.46
C MET A 197 -30.89 -56.20 -21.63
N TRP A 198 -31.64 -55.16 -21.25
CA TRP A 198 -33.10 -55.12 -21.45
C TRP A 198 -33.47 -55.19 -22.93
N LYS A 199 -32.75 -54.45 -23.78
CA LYS A 199 -32.93 -54.51 -25.23
C LYS A 199 -32.74 -55.93 -25.76
N GLY A 200 -31.66 -56.61 -25.38
CA GLY A 200 -31.42 -58.01 -25.79
C GLY A 200 -32.44 -59.00 -25.22
N GLN A 201 -33.04 -58.73 -24.05
CA GLN A 201 -34.14 -59.54 -23.52
C GLN A 201 -35.43 -59.34 -24.34
N VAL A 202 -35.77 -58.09 -24.65
CA VAL A 202 -36.95 -57.76 -25.47
C VAL A 202 -36.82 -58.36 -26.87
N GLU A 203 -35.64 -58.27 -27.49
CA GLU A 203 -35.37 -58.89 -28.80
C GLU A 203 -35.57 -60.41 -28.77
N ARG A 204 -35.05 -61.10 -27.74
CA ARG A 204 -35.26 -62.55 -27.56
C ARG A 204 -36.74 -62.90 -27.36
N GLN A 205 -37.43 -62.18 -26.48
CA GLN A 205 -38.87 -62.41 -26.23
C GLN A 205 -39.71 -62.17 -27.49
N THR A 206 -39.36 -61.14 -28.27
CA THR A 206 -40.03 -60.84 -29.54
C THR A 206 -39.85 -61.97 -30.54
N GLU A 207 -38.63 -62.54 -30.63
CA GLU A 207 -38.34 -63.66 -31.53
C GLU A 207 -39.00 -64.97 -31.07
N GLU A 208 -39.00 -65.26 -29.77
CA GLU A 208 -39.73 -66.41 -29.20
C GLU A 208 -41.23 -66.32 -29.49
N LEU A 209 -41.84 -65.14 -29.33
CA LEU A 209 -43.23 -64.90 -29.66
C LEU A 209 -43.51 -65.08 -31.16
N ARG A 210 -42.58 -64.61 -32.03
CA ARG A 210 -42.69 -64.80 -33.48
C ARG A 210 -42.71 -66.27 -33.86
N LEU A 211 -41.77 -67.06 -33.31
CA LEU A 211 -41.69 -68.49 -33.55
C LEU A 211 -42.91 -69.25 -33.00
N ALA A 212 -43.38 -68.89 -31.80
CA ALA A 212 -44.58 -69.47 -31.23
C ALA A 212 -45.82 -69.19 -32.10
N HIS A 213 -45.93 -67.97 -32.65
CA HIS A 213 -47.01 -67.62 -33.56
C HIS A 213 -46.94 -68.38 -34.89
N GLU A 214 -45.74 -68.60 -35.44
CA GLU A 214 -45.54 -69.42 -36.64
C GLU A 214 -45.90 -70.89 -36.39
N ALA A 215 -45.51 -71.44 -35.24
CA ALA A 215 -45.86 -72.81 -34.85
C ALA A 215 -47.38 -72.98 -34.67
N ASP A 216 -48.05 -72.04 -33.99
CA ASP A 216 -49.50 -72.02 -33.83
C ASP A 216 -50.22 -71.95 -35.18
N LYS A 217 -49.70 -71.15 -36.12
CA LYS A 217 -50.22 -71.08 -37.49
C LYS A 217 -50.09 -72.40 -38.24
N LEU A 218 -48.95 -73.08 -38.14
CA LEU A 218 -48.74 -74.39 -38.75
C LEU A 218 -49.66 -75.44 -38.15
N LEU A 219 -49.72 -75.51 -36.82
CA LEU A 219 -50.56 -76.47 -36.11
C LEU A 219 -52.04 -76.28 -36.44
N LYS A 220 -52.50 -75.04 -36.56
CA LYS A 220 -53.86 -74.74 -37.05
C LYS A 220 -54.10 -75.28 -38.46
N SER A 221 -53.15 -75.11 -39.37
CA SER A 221 -53.27 -75.63 -40.75
C SER A 221 -53.26 -77.16 -40.80
N GLU A 222 -52.45 -77.82 -39.96
CA GLU A 222 -52.44 -79.29 -39.84
C GLU A 222 -53.76 -79.82 -39.24
N CYS A 223 -54.26 -79.18 -38.18
CA CYS A 223 -55.56 -79.52 -37.61
C CYS A 223 -56.70 -79.35 -38.62
N GLU A 224 -56.65 -78.31 -39.45
CA GLU A 224 -57.61 -78.11 -40.55
C GLU A 224 -57.51 -79.25 -41.58
N GLY A 225 -56.30 -79.60 -42.05
CA GLY A 225 -56.11 -80.72 -42.97
C GLY A 225 -56.53 -82.08 -42.39
N LEU A 226 -56.32 -82.32 -41.10
CA LEU A 226 -56.79 -83.51 -40.40
C LEU A 226 -58.32 -83.55 -40.29
N ARG A 227 -58.96 -82.41 -40.01
CA ARG A 227 -60.43 -82.29 -40.00
C ARG A 227 -61.02 -82.58 -41.37
N GLU A 228 -60.42 -82.07 -42.43
CA GLU A 228 -60.81 -82.38 -43.82
C GLU A 228 -60.67 -83.88 -44.12
N SER A 229 -59.51 -84.47 -43.77
CA SER A 229 -59.26 -85.90 -43.96
C SER A 229 -60.23 -86.79 -43.18
N LEU A 230 -60.55 -86.45 -41.93
CA LEU A 230 -61.55 -87.14 -41.11
C LEU A 230 -62.95 -87.04 -41.72
N THR A 231 -63.30 -85.88 -42.27
CA THR A 231 -64.60 -85.67 -42.93
C THR A 231 -64.69 -86.53 -44.18
N HIS A 232 -63.65 -86.54 -45.02
CA HIS A 232 -63.58 -87.37 -46.21
C HIS A 232 -63.66 -88.87 -45.87
N ALA A 233 -62.94 -89.32 -44.84
CA ALA A 233 -63.01 -90.71 -44.38
C ALA A 233 -64.40 -91.07 -43.85
N ALA A 234 -65.10 -90.16 -43.16
CA ALA A 234 -66.48 -90.36 -42.74
C ALA A 234 -67.43 -90.48 -43.94
N ASP A 235 -67.28 -89.63 -44.95
CA ASP A 235 -68.05 -89.67 -46.20
C ASP A 235 -67.79 -91.00 -46.96
N GLU A 236 -66.53 -91.46 -47.01
CA GLU A 236 -66.18 -92.76 -47.60
C GLU A 236 -66.83 -93.92 -46.84
N VAL A 237 -66.70 -93.96 -45.51
CA VAL A 237 -67.30 -95.03 -44.68
C VAL A 237 -68.82 -95.05 -44.83
N GLU A 238 -69.47 -93.89 -44.92
CA GLU A 238 -70.92 -93.78 -45.17
C GLU A 238 -71.28 -94.32 -46.56
N SER A 239 -70.52 -93.93 -47.59
CA SER A 239 -70.70 -94.39 -48.97
C SER A 239 -70.51 -95.91 -49.11
N TRP A 240 -69.42 -96.46 -48.58
CA TRP A 240 -69.16 -97.91 -48.60
C TRP A 240 -70.13 -98.68 -47.69
N GLY A 241 -70.47 -98.12 -46.54
CA GLY A 241 -71.39 -98.69 -45.56
C GLY A 241 -72.81 -98.87 -46.12
N ALA A 242 -73.24 -98.03 -47.04
CA ALA A 242 -74.53 -98.16 -47.72
C ALA A 242 -74.67 -99.48 -48.53
N TYR A 243 -73.55 -100.11 -48.92
CA TYR A 243 -73.54 -101.42 -49.58
C TYR A 243 -73.57 -102.61 -48.60
N ALA A 244 -73.41 -102.39 -47.30
CA ALA A 244 -73.49 -103.44 -46.29
C ALA A 244 -74.96 -103.82 -46.02
N SER A 245 -75.22 -105.08 -45.66
CA SER A 245 -76.58 -105.54 -45.33
C SER A 245 -77.12 -104.88 -44.06
N ASP A 246 -78.45 -104.73 -43.97
CA ASP A 246 -79.13 -104.08 -42.83
C ASP A 246 -78.71 -104.66 -41.47
N TYR A 247 -78.52 -105.99 -41.41
CA TYR A 247 -78.03 -106.66 -40.20
C TYR A 247 -76.64 -106.16 -39.77
N PHE A 248 -75.73 -105.95 -40.72
CA PHE A 248 -74.37 -105.50 -40.43
C PHE A 248 -74.34 -104.03 -40.02
N GLN A 249 -75.13 -103.18 -40.70
CA GLN A 249 -75.25 -101.76 -40.37
C GLN A 249 -75.75 -101.54 -38.94
N GLN A 250 -76.75 -102.31 -38.50
CA GLN A 250 -77.32 -102.22 -37.15
C GLN A 250 -76.42 -102.86 -36.08
N LYS A 251 -75.85 -104.05 -36.35
CA LYS A 251 -75.00 -104.75 -35.38
C LYS A 251 -73.77 -103.95 -34.96
N HIS A 252 -73.20 -103.19 -35.89
CA HIS A 252 -71.98 -102.40 -35.67
C HIS A 252 -72.24 -100.90 -35.51
N ASP A 253 -73.50 -100.45 -35.52
CA ASP A 253 -73.89 -99.04 -35.40
C ASP A 253 -73.05 -98.11 -36.31
N LEU A 254 -73.07 -98.40 -37.62
CA LEU A 254 -72.27 -97.64 -38.59
C LEU A 254 -72.70 -96.16 -38.61
N ALA A 255 -74.00 -95.89 -38.54
CA ALA A 255 -74.53 -94.52 -38.52
C ALA A 255 -74.09 -93.74 -37.28
N GLY A 256 -74.14 -94.34 -36.08
CA GLY A 256 -73.63 -93.72 -34.87
C GLY A 256 -72.12 -93.52 -34.89
N THR A 257 -71.37 -94.41 -35.54
CA THR A 257 -69.91 -94.30 -35.72
C THR A 257 -69.55 -93.15 -36.66
N VAL A 258 -70.18 -93.04 -37.82
CA VAL A 258 -70.01 -91.91 -38.77
C VAL A 258 -70.37 -90.58 -38.10
N LEU A 259 -71.47 -90.54 -37.35
CA LEU A 259 -71.89 -89.33 -36.62
C LEU A 259 -70.84 -88.89 -35.58
N LYS A 260 -70.25 -89.82 -34.83
CA LYS A 260 -69.16 -89.54 -33.88
C LYS A 260 -67.92 -88.97 -34.58
N VAL A 261 -67.55 -89.52 -35.74
CA VAL A 261 -66.40 -89.02 -36.53
C VAL A 261 -66.67 -87.61 -37.06
N ARG A 262 -67.88 -87.34 -37.59
CA ARG A 262 -68.28 -85.98 -38.02
C ARG A 262 -68.29 -84.99 -36.85
N GLN A 263 -68.81 -85.39 -35.69
CA GLN A 263 -68.80 -84.55 -34.49
C GLN A 263 -67.37 -84.25 -34.02
N ALA A 264 -66.45 -85.24 -34.08
CA ALA A 264 -65.04 -85.03 -33.77
C ALA A 264 -64.36 -84.08 -34.76
N ALA A 265 -64.70 -84.12 -36.04
CA ALA A 265 -64.17 -83.21 -37.06
C ALA A 265 -64.69 -81.76 -36.92
N VAL A 266 -65.93 -81.59 -36.46
CA VAL A 266 -66.58 -80.26 -36.32
C VAL A 266 -66.38 -79.63 -34.95
N SER A 267 -65.98 -80.40 -33.93
CA SER A 267 -65.69 -79.87 -32.60
C SER A 267 -64.52 -78.89 -32.67
N LYS A 268 -64.83 -77.60 -32.80
CA LYS A 268 -63.87 -76.53 -32.60
C LYS A 268 -63.34 -76.64 -31.18
N GLU A 269 -62.03 -76.48 -31.03
CA GLU A 269 -61.40 -76.26 -29.74
C GLU A 269 -62.11 -75.08 -29.07
N SER A 270 -62.94 -75.40 -28.08
CA SER A 270 -63.48 -74.45 -27.11
C SER A 270 -62.40 -74.25 -26.05
N GLY A 271 -61.30 -73.62 -26.48
CA GLY A 271 -60.17 -73.24 -25.66
C GLY A 271 -59.85 -71.77 -25.85
N GLN A 272 -60.64 -70.92 -25.18
CA GLN A 272 -60.23 -69.57 -24.76
C GLN A 272 -60.31 -69.53 -23.24
#